data_AF-A0A480ASF0-F1
#
_entry.id   AF-A0A480ASF0-F1
#
_cell.length_a   1.000
_cell.length_b   1.000
_cell.length_c   1.000
_cell.angle_alpha   90.00
_cell.angle_beta   90.00
_cell.angle_gamma   90.00
#
_symmetry.space_group_name_H-M   'P 1'
#
loop_
_entity.id
_entity.type
_entity.pdbx_description
1 polymer ?
#
loop_
_entity_poly.entity_id
_entity_poly.type
_entity_poly.pdbx_seq_one_letter_code
_entity_poly.pdbx_strand_id
1 'polypeptide(L)'
;MFKNLMVYRLAPDWQPAVAAIEAALATQPFAECGATQPRTIGWVPPRGDEHGALVEAIDGQWLLQLMVESKLVPGSVIKRQVETLAAQIEKTTGRKPGKKETRELKDQALLDLLPMAFTKRGTVKVWISPASRLLVIDAGSASRADETLTALTQVLPGLSAQLINTTQSPEAAMADWLVSGEPPAPFTIDRDCELKAADGEKPVVRYARHALDLPEIREHIAAGKRPTRLALTWNDRVSFTLTESLQLKKIAFLDGVFEGRVADGDEGFDANAAIATGELAPMIGELIDALGGEQVFGAAAATDVTAKSAEAPATPTGSEVPPWEATA
;
A
#
# COMPACT_ATOMS: atom_id res chain seq x y z
N MET A 1 14.33 -3.20 7.85
CA MET A 1 13.80 -1.86 7.53
C MET A 1 12.86 -1.90 6.34
N PHE A 2 11.74 -1.20 6.44
CA PHE A 2 10.71 -1.04 5.41
C PHE A 2 11.14 -0.01 4.36
N LYS A 3 10.82 -0.24 3.09
CA LYS A 3 11.20 0.70 2.00
C LYS A 3 10.02 1.36 1.32
N ASN A 4 8.89 0.68 1.26
CA ASN A 4 7.64 1.20 0.72
C ASN A 4 6.51 0.72 1.61
N LEU A 5 5.42 1.46 1.76
CA LEU A 5 4.29 1.02 2.56
C LEU A 5 3.00 1.13 1.76
N MET A 6 2.23 0.05 1.83
CA MET A 6 0.79 0.05 1.60
C MET A 6 0.11 -0.23 2.93
N VAL A 7 -0.79 0.66 3.33
CA VAL A 7 -1.38 0.67 4.67
C VAL A 7 -2.86 0.32 4.57
N TYR A 8 -3.26 -0.66 5.37
CA TYR A 8 -4.60 -1.19 5.44
C TYR A 8 -5.14 -1.09 6.87
N ARG A 9 -6.43 -0.87 7.00
CA ARG A 9 -7.18 -0.94 8.25
C ARG A 9 -7.71 -2.34 8.47
N LEU A 10 -7.38 -2.93 9.60
CA LEU A 10 -7.90 -4.22 10.03
C LEU A 10 -9.30 -4.06 10.65
N ALA A 11 -10.16 -5.05 10.42
CA ALA A 11 -11.48 -5.11 11.01
C ALA A 11 -11.39 -5.15 12.56
N PRO A 12 -12.32 -4.48 13.27
CA PRO A 12 -12.23 -4.30 14.73
C PRO A 12 -12.38 -5.60 15.54
N ASP A 13 -13.04 -6.61 14.97
CA ASP A 13 -13.27 -7.93 15.53
C ASP A 13 -12.08 -8.89 15.32
N TRP A 14 -11.13 -8.55 14.46
CA TRP A 14 -9.95 -9.36 14.21
C TRP A 14 -8.89 -9.15 15.29
N GLN A 15 -8.93 -9.98 16.33
CA GLN A 15 -8.03 -9.91 17.50
C GLN A 15 -7.45 -11.30 17.86
N PRO A 16 -6.72 -11.96 16.95
CA PRO A 16 -6.11 -13.26 17.24
C PRO A 16 -4.98 -13.15 18.27
N ALA A 17 -4.68 -14.24 18.95
CA ALA A 17 -3.46 -14.37 19.74
C ALA A 17 -2.24 -14.60 18.83
N VAL A 18 -1.06 -14.11 19.22
CA VAL A 18 0.21 -14.30 18.49
C VAL A 18 0.48 -15.79 18.20
N ALA A 19 0.23 -16.67 19.19
CA ALA A 19 0.41 -18.11 19.02
C ALA A 19 -0.52 -18.71 17.94
N ALA A 20 -1.73 -18.16 17.76
CA ALA A 20 -2.65 -18.60 16.70
C ALA A 20 -2.15 -18.15 15.33
N ILE A 21 -1.56 -16.96 15.23
CA ILE A 21 -0.90 -16.48 14.01
C ILE A 21 0.30 -17.36 13.67
N GLU A 22 1.18 -17.63 14.63
CA GLU A 22 2.35 -18.50 14.42
C GLU A 22 1.94 -19.88 13.86
N ALA A 23 0.97 -20.53 14.51
CA ALA A 23 0.45 -21.82 14.09
C ALA A 23 -0.18 -21.78 12.69
N ALA A 24 -0.89 -20.70 12.36
CA ALA A 24 -1.49 -20.50 11.05
C ALA A 24 -0.44 -20.35 9.94
N LEU A 25 0.58 -19.52 10.15
CA LEU A 25 1.67 -19.30 9.18
C LEU A 25 2.45 -20.60 8.92
N ALA A 26 2.64 -21.41 9.98
CA ALA A 26 3.31 -22.70 9.91
C ALA A 26 2.58 -23.74 9.03
N THR A 27 1.33 -23.48 8.61
CA THR A 27 0.62 -24.33 7.63
C THR A 27 1.08 -24.10 6.19
N GLN A 28 1.72 -22.96 5.90
CA GLN A 28 2.25 -22.61 4.58
C GLN A 28 3.69 -22.05 4.67
N PRO A 29 4.65 -22.83 5.21
CA PRO A 29 6.03 -22.41 5.23
C PRO A 29 6.56 -22.30 3.79
N PHE A 30 7.54 -21.42 3.59
CA PHE A 30 8.19 -21.33 2.29
C PHE A 30 8.91 -22.64 1.93
N ALA A 31 8.68 -23.11 0.71
CA ALA A 31 9.43 -24.18 0.07
C ALA A 31 9.97 -23.69 -1.27
N GLU A 32 11.16 -24.15 -1.62
CA GLU A 32 11.79 -23.81 -2.90
C GLU A 32 10.98 -24.35 -4.09
N CYS A 33 11.06 -23.67 -5.23
CA CYS A 33 10.44 -24.10 -6.46
C CYS A 33 10.93 -25.49 -6.87
N GLY A 34 9.99 -26.44 -7.04
CA GLY A 34 10.27 -27.72 -7.69
C GLY A 34 10.78 -27.57 -9.13
N ALA A 35 11.28 -28.67 -9.71
CA ALA A 35 11.93 -28.68 -11.04
C ALA A 35 11.08 -28.02 -12.14
N THR A 36 9.79 -28.30 -12.19
CA THR A 36 8.83 -27.74 -13.16
C THR A 36 7.89 -26.70 -12.56
N GLN A 37 8.12 -26.29 -11.32
CA GLN A 37 7.30 -25.29 -10.64
C GLN A 37 7.83 -23.88 -10.96
N PRO A 38 7.05 -23.00 -11.61
CA PRO A 38 7.54 -21.69 -12.02
C PRO A 38 7.64 -20.69 -10.85
N ARG A 39 6.86 -20.90 -9.79
CA ARG A 39 6.75 -19.97 -8.66
C ARG A 39 6.31 -20.70 -7.38
N THR A 40 6.87 -20.30 -6.25
CA THR A 40 6.41 -20.64 -4.90
C THR A 40 6.26 -19.38 -4.07
N ILE A 41 5.39 -19.48 -3.05
CA ILE A 41 5.13 -18.45 -2.07
C ILE A 41 4.95 -19.12 -0.71
N GLY A 42 5.48 -18.53 0.36
CA GLY A 42 5.28 -19.05 1.71
C GLY A 42 5.98 -18.22 2.77
N TRP A 43 5.70 -18.55 4.03
CA TRP A 43 6.15 -17.80 5.20
C TRP A 43 7.56 -18.20 5.61
N VAL A 44 8.36 -17.19 5.98
CA VAL A 44 9.72 -17.36 6.50
C VAL A 44 9.92 -16.54 7.76
N PRO A 45 10.86 -16.92 8.64
CA PRO A 45 11.20 -16.12 9.80
C PRO A 45 11.69 -14.72 9.40
N PRO A 46 11.18 -13.65 10.02
CA PRO A 46 11.55 -12.28 9.64
C PRO A 46 12.99 -11.92 10.04
N ARG A 47 13.60 -12.62 11.02
CA ARG A 47 15.02 -12.53 11.38
C ARG A 47 15.94 -13.21 10.36
N GLY A 48 15.43 -14.19 9.63
CA GLY A 48 16.19 -14.99 8.66
C GLY A 48 16.79 -16.26 9.24
N ASP A 49 16.53 -16.58 10.51
CA ASP A 49 16.99 -17.81 11.14
C ASP A 49 16.30 -19.04 10.54
N GLU A 50 17.06 -20.10 10.34
CA GLU A 50 16.51 -21.36 9.89
C GLU A 50 15.61 -21.95 10.98
N HIS A 51 14.34 -22.22 10.65
CA HIS A 51 13.32 -22.70 11.60
C HIS A 51 13.03 -21.75 12.78
N GLY A 52 13.31 -20.45 12.64
CA GLY A 52 12.90 -19.42 13.61
C GLY A 52 11.38 -19.19 13.66
N ALA A 53 10.95 -18.26 14.52
CA ALA A 53 9.54 -17.87 14.61
C ALA A 53 9.05 -17.19 13.32
N LEU A 54 7.84 -17.49 12.88
CA LEU A 54 7.22 -16.88 11.68
C LEU A 54 6.55 -15.54 11.98
N VAL A 55 6.24 -15.27 13.25
CA VAL A 55 5.83 -13.96 13.77
C VAL A 55 6.72 -13.51 14.93
N GLU A 56 7.26 -12.30 14.82
CA GLU A 56 8.02 -11.64 15.89
C GLU A 56 7.16 -10.57 16.55
N ALA A 57 6.95 -10.66 17.86
CA ALA A 57 6.19 -9.68 18.63
C ALA A 57 7.12 -8.79 19.45
N ILE A 58 7.28 -7.53 19.03
CA ILE A 58 8.22 -6.57 19.61
C ILE A 58 7.45 -5.29 19.95
N ASP A 59 7.43 -4.88 21.21
CA ASP A 59 6.69 -3.70 21.69
C ASP A 59 5.22 -3.64 21.21
N GLY A 60 4.56 -4.80 21.23
CA GLY A 60 3.18 -4.95 20.78
C GLY A 60 2.98 -4.90 19.26
N GLN A 61 4.06 -4.80 18.48
CA GLN A 61 4.05 -4.84 17.01
C GLN A 61 4.38 -6.25 16.53
N TRP A 62 3.68 -6.73 15.51
CA TRP A 62 3.93 -8.06 14.95
C TRP A 62 4.57 -7.95 13.59
N LEU A 63 5.73 -8.56 13.42
CA LEU A 63 6.48 -8.58 12.17
C LEU A 63 6.44 -9.97 11.56
N LEU A 64 6.11 -10.03 10.27
CA LEU A 64 6.06 -11.25 9.47
C LEU A 64 6.83 -11.05 8.17
N GLN A 65 7.21 -12.16 7.53
CA GLN A 65 7.88 -12.10 6.24
C GLN A 65 7.38 -13.18 5.28
N LEU A 66 6.95 -12.74 4.10
CA LEU A 66 6.53 -13.61 3.01
C LEU A 66 7.69 -13.71 2.00
N MET A 67 8.06 -14.94 1.63
CA MET A 67 9.03 -15.19 0.59
C MET A 67 8.32 -15.65 -0.69
N VAL A 68 8.74 -15.07 -1.80
CA VAL A 68 8.32 -15.43 -3.15
C VAL A 68 9.55 -15.86 -3.93
N GLU A 69 9.53 -17.05 -4.50
CA GLU A 69 10.53 -17.51 -5.45
C GLU A 69 9.90 -17.68 -6.83
N SER A 70 10.63 -17.30 -7.88
CA SER A 70 10.19 -17.48 -9.25
C SER A 70 11.34 -17.90 -10.14
N LYS A 71 11.08 -18.87 -11.03
CA LYS A 71 12.02 -19.31 -12.04
C LYS A 71 12.04 -18.34 -13.22
N LEU A 72 13.22 -17.85 -13.56
CA LEU A 72 13.41 -16.88 -14.63
C LEU A 72 13.68 -17.62 -15.95
N VAL A 73 12.67 -17.65 -16.81
CA VAL A 73 12.81 -18.12 -18.20
C VAL A 73 12.60 -16.93 -19.13
N PRO A 74 13.68 -16.35 -19.71
CA PRO A 74 13.54 -15.21 -20.60
C PRO A 74 12.69 -15.57 -21.83
N GLY A 75 11.78 -14.68 -22.23
CA GLY A 75 10.86 -14.94 -23.34
C GLY A 75 11.56 -15.21 -24.68
N SER A 76 12.76 -14.66 -24.88
CA SER A 76 13.61 -14.95 -26.05
C SER A 76 14.06 -16.42 -26.11
N VAL A 77 14.34 -17.04 -24.96
CA VAL A 77 14.74 -18.45 -24.86
C VAL A 77 13.54 -19.36 -25.15
N ILE A 78 12.36 -19.03 -24.60
CA ILE A 78 11.11 -19.73 -24.90
C ILE A 78 10.83 -19.70 -26.41
N LYS A 79 10.93 -18.52 -27.02
CA LYS A 79 10.69 -18.34 -28.47
C LYS A 79 11.62 -19.22 -29.30
N ARG A 80 12.92 -19.23 -29.00
CA ARG A 80 13.91 -20.07 -29.71
C ARG A 80 13.63 -21.57 -29.56
N GLN A 81 13.21 -22.01 -28.37
CA GLN A 81 12.83 -23.41 -28.14
C GLN A 81 11.57 -23.79 -28.94
N VAL A 82 10.56 -22.92 -28.97
CA VAL A 82 9.35 -23.11 -29.78
C VAL A 82 9.67 -23.21 -31.27
N GLU A 83 10.56 -22.33 -31.78
CA GLU A 83 11.02 -22.38 -33.17
C GLU A 83 11.73 -23.71 -33.48
N THR A 84 12.52 -24.23 -32.54
CA THR A 84 13.20 -25.52 -32.66
C THR A 84 12.21 -26.69 -32.73
N LEU A 85 11.23 -26.73 -31.82
CA LEU A 85 10.18 -27.76 -31.80
C LEU A 85 9.28 -27.67 -33.04
N ALA A 86 8.93 -26.45 -33.48
CA ALA A 86 8.14 -26.22 -34.68
C ALA A 86 8.86 -26.70 -35.95
N ALA A 87 10.17 -26.44 -36.06
CA ALA A 87 10.99 -26.93 -37.16
C ALA A 87 11.09 -28.46 -37.17
N GLN A 88 11.05 -29.11 -36.00
CA GLN A 88 11.01 -30.57 -35.90
C GLN A 88 9.68 -31.13 -36.43
N ILE A 89 8.54 -30.50 -36.11
CA ILE A 89 7.22 -30.88 -36.64
C ILE A 89 7.16 -30.68 -38.15
N GLU A 90 7.70 -29.59 -38.67
CA GLU A 90 7.73 -29.33 -40.11
C GLU A 90 8.56 -30.37 -40.86
N LYS A 91 9.70 -30.80 -40.28
CA LYS A 91 10.52 -31.88 -40.84
C LYS A 91 9.82 -33.24 -40.84
N THR A 92 9.03 -33.56 -39.83
CA THR A 92 8.38 -34.88 -39.70
C THR A 92 7.03 -34.97 -40.42
N THR A 93 6.28 -33.87 -40.49
CA THR A 93 4.91 -33.85 -41.03
C THR A 93 4.78 -33.11 -42.36
N GLY A 94 5.80 -32.35 -42.77
CA GLY A 94 5.77 -31.51 -43.98
C GLY A 94 4.93 -30.24 -43.87
N ARG A 95 4.36 -29.94 -42.69
CA ARG A 95 3.56 -28.72 -42.45
C ARG A 95 4.05 -27.94 -41.23
N LYS A 96 3.83 -26.62 -41.26
CA LYS A 96 4.06 -25.77 -40.08
C LYS A 96 2.97 -25.97 -39.02
N PRO A 97 3.31 -25.85 -37.73
CA PRO A 97 2.32 -25.92 -36.66
C PRO A 97 1.26 -24.83 -36.77
N GLY A 98 0.00 -25.19 -36.49
CA GLY A 98 -1.09 -24.23 -36.41
C GLY A 98 -1.02 -23.37 -35.14
N LYS A 99 -1.97 -22.42 -34.98
CA LYS A 99 -2.04 -21.54 -33.79
C LYS A 99 -2.16 -22.32 -32.47
N LYS A 100 -3.01 -23.35 -32.44
CA LYS A 100 -3.24 -24.20 -31.26
C LYS A 100 -1.96 -24.97 -30.89
N GLU A 101 -1.39 -25.67 -31.87
CA GLU A 101 -0.15 -26.44 -31.73
C GLU A 101 1.02 -25.55 -31.30
N THR A 102 1.13 -24.33 -31.83
CA THR A 102 2.15 -23.36 -31.40
C THR A 102 1.99 -22.93 -29.94
N ARG A 103 0.76 -22.85 -29.41
CA ARG A 103 0.51 -22.56 -28.00
C ARG A 103 0.95 -23.74 -27.13
N GLU A 104 0.60 -24.96 -27.52
CA GLU A 104 1.04 -26.19 -26.83
C GLU A 104 2.57 -26.31 -26.84
N LEU A 105 3.24 -25.95 -27.94
CA LEU A 105 4.69 -25.89 -28.03
C LEU A 105 5.30 -24.84 -27.08
N LYS A 106 4.62 -23.70 -26.84
CA LYS A 106 5.07 -22.71 -25.85
C LYS A 106 5.01 -23.25 -24.44
N ASP A 107 3.92 -23.94 -24.10
CA ASP A 107 3.73 -24.54 -22.79
C ASP A 107 4.76 -25.67 -22.56
N GLN A 108 4.99 -26.51 -23.58
CA GLN A 108 6.04 -27.53 -23.57
C GLN A 108 7.44 -26.92 -23.43
N ALA A 109 7.76 -25.91 -24.24
CA ALA A 109 9.04 -25.22 -24.17
C ALA A 109 9.29 -24.62 -22.79
N LEU A 110 8.26 -24.07 -22.15
CA LEU A 110 8.38 -23.57 -20.78
C LEU A 110 8.69 -24.72 -19.81
N LEU A 111 7.93 -25.82 -19.86
CA LEU A 111 8.14 -26.98 -18.99
C LEU A 111 9.54 -27.59 -19.16
N ASP A 112 10.05 -27.67 -20.39
CA ASP A 112 11.39 -28.17 -20.70
C ASP A 112 12.50 -27.26 -20.14
N LEU A 113 12.26 -25.95 -20.11
CA LEU A 113 13.25 -24.96 -19.69
C LEU A 113 13.25 -24.70 -18.18
N LEU A 114 12.13 -24.93 -17.48
CA LEU A 114 12.00 -24.68 -16.03
C LEU A 114 13.05 -25.43 -15.17
N PRO A 115 13.42 -26.70 -15.44
CA PRO A 115 14.47 -27.37 -14.69
C PRO A 115 15.84 -26.70 -14.77
N MET A 116 16.11 -25.96 -15.87
CA MET A 116 17.38 -25.27 -16.11
C MET A 116 17.34 -23.78 -15.73
N ALA A 117 16.19 -23.28 -15.28
CA ALA A 117 15.98 -21.86 -15.01
C ALA A 117 16.57 -21.45 -13.66
N PHE A 118 17.28 -20.31 -13.63
CA PHE A 118 17.70 -19.69 -12.39
C PHE A 118 16.48 -19.20 -11.58
N THR A 119 16.55 -19.32 -10.25
CA THR A 119 15.52 -18.78 -9.37
C THR A 119 15.85 -17.34 -8.96
N LYS A 120 14.80 -16.55 -8.76
CA LYS A 120 14.86 -15.24 -8.15
C LYS A 120 13.96 -15.23 -6.92
N ARG A 121 14.53 -14.89 -5.77
CA ARG A 121 13.80 -14.72 -4.52
C ARG A 121 13.52 -13.24 -4.27
N GLY A 122 12.37 -12.98 -3.67
CA GLY A 122 12.01 -11.68 -3.13
C GLY A 122 11.23 -11.85 -1.85
N THR A 123 11.51 -11.02 -0.86
CA THR A 123 10.77 -11.01 0.40
C THR A 123 9.86 -9.79 0.48
N VAL A 124 8.71 -9.96 1.14
CA VAL A 124 7.79 -8.89 1.52
C VAL A 124 7.67 -8.90 3.03
N LYS A 125 7.97 -7.77 3.66
CA LYS A 125 7.80 -7.60 5.09
C LYS A 125 6.37 -7.17 5.36
N VAL A 126 5.77 -7.73 6.39
CA VAL A 126 4.45 -7.37 6.87
C VAL A 126 4.58 -6.92 8.31
N TRP A 127 3.93 -5.83 8.65
CA TRP A 127 3.83 -5.33 10.00
C TRP A 127 2.36 -5.18 10.37
N ILE A 128 1.97 -5.80 11.47
CA ILE A 128 0.66 -5.65 12.07
C ILE A 128 0.82 -4.87 13.37
N SER A 129 0.05 -3.81 13.53
CA SER A 129 -0.07 -3.05 14.76
C SER A 129 -1.47 -3.28 15.33
N PRO A 130 -1.64 -4.21 16.29
CA PRO A 130 -2.94 -4.55 16.84
C PRO A 130 -3.61 -3.36 17.53
N ALA A 131 -2.84 -2.56 18.26
CA ALA A 131 -3.36 -1.40 19.00
C ALA A 131 -3.99 -0.35 18.08
N SER A 132 -3.37 -0.07 16.94
CA SER A 132 -3.90 0.86 15.94
C SER A 132 -4.73 0.17 14.86
N ARG A 133 -4.86 -1.17 14.86
CA ARG A 133 -5.50 -1.97 13.81
C ARG A 133 -4.93 -1.70 12.42
N LEU A 134 -3.61 -1.51 12.32
CA LEU A 134 -2.93 -1.31 11.05
C LEU A 134 -2.32 -2.62 10.55
N LEU A 135 -2.52 -2.90 9.27
CA LEU A 135 -1.75 -3.87 8.50
C LEU A 135 -0.92 -3.10 7.47
N VAL A 136 0.39 -3.22 7.55
CA VAL A 136 1.35 -2.50 6.72
C VAL A 136 2.16 -3.51 5.92
N ILE A 137 2.20 -3.34 4.61
CA ILE A 137 2.90 -4.26 3.69
C ILE A 137 4.03 -3.51 2.97
N ASP A 138 5.26 -4.08 3.00
CA ASP A 138 6.43 -3.56 2.29
C ASP A 138 6.36 -3.82 0.78
N ALA A 139 5.46 -3.11 0.10
CA ALA A 139 5.17 -3.30 -1.31
C ALA A 139 5.31 -1.99 -2.10
N GLY A 140 6.12 -2.02 -3.16
CA GLY A 140 6.26 -0.91 -4.10
C GLY A 140 5.15 -0.82 -5.16
N SER A 141 4.25 -1.80 -5.21
CA SER A 141 3.14 -1.89 -6.17
C SER A 141 1.91 -2.57 -5.55
N ALA A 142 0.72 -2.20 -6.03
CA ALA A 142 -0.55 -2.77 -5.57
C ALA A 142 -0.61 -4.29 -5.76
N SER A 143 -0.23 -4.79 -6.94
CA SER A 143 -0.20 -6.23 -7.22
C SER A 143 0.63 -7.04 -6.22
N ARG A 144 1.72 -6.49 -5.68
CA ARG A 144 2.54 -7.19 -4.68
C ARG A 144 1.89 -7.18 -3.29
N ALA A 145 1.20 -6.09 -2.96
CA ALA A 145 0.42 -6.03 -1.73
C ALA A 145 -0.81 -6.95 -1.78
N ASP A 146 -1.51 -7.01 -2.91
CA ASP A 146 -2.66 -7.89 -3.11
C ASP A 146 -2.26 -9.38 -3.03
N GLU A 147 -1.12 -9.76 -3.61
CA GLU A 147 -0.58 -11.12 -3.46
C GLU A 147 -0.27 -11.43 -1.98
N THR A 148 0.29 -10.49 -1.25
CA THR A 148 0.61 -10.65 0.18
C THR A 148 -0.65 -10.75 1.02
N LEU A 149 -1.67 -9.93 0.73
CA LEU A 149 -2.97 -9.97 1.40
C LEU A 149 -3.70 -11.29 1.09
N THR A 150 -3.58 -11.79 -0.14
CA THR A 150 -4.10 -13.12 -0.52
C THR A 150 -3.42 -14.22 0.30
N ALA A 151 -2.10 -14.19 0.43
CA ALA A 151 -1.37 -15.16 1.26
C ALA A 151 -1.77 -15.07 2.74
N LEU A 152 -1.95 -13.87 3.29
CA LEU A 152 -2.41 -13.66 4.66
C LEU A 152 -3.82 -14.21 4.88
N THR A 153 -4.77 -13.89 4.00
CA THR A 153 -6.17 -14.33 4.13
C THR A 153 -6.34 -15.84 3.96
N GLN A 154 -5.44 -16.51 3.23
CA GLN A 154 -5.43 -17.97 3.11
C GLN A 154 -5.04 -18.69 4.41
N VAL A 155 -4.18 -18.07 5.23
CA VAL A 155 -3.69 -18.71 6.47
C VAL A 155 -4.33 -18.14 7.73
N LEU A 156 -4.77 -16.88 7.74
CA LEU A 156 -5.35 -16.19 8.90
C LEU A 156 -6.89 -16.10 8.76
N PRO A 157 -7.66 -17.00 9.41
CA PRO A 157 -9.12 -16.97 9.31
C PRO A 157 -9.67 -15.66 9.87
N GLY A 158 -10.71 -15.14 9.21
CA GLY A 158 -11.38 -13.90 9.62
C GLY A 158 -10.56 -12.63 9.36
N LEU A 159 -9.36 -12.72 8.78
CA LEU A 159 -8.61 -11.53 8.40
C LEU A 159 -9.39 -10.74 7.34
N SER A 160 -9.79 -9.52 7.71
CA SER A 160 -10.38 -8.55 6.81
C SER A 160 -9.57 -7.26 6.93
N ALA A 161 -8.99 -6.84 5.81
CA ALA A 161 -8.18 -5.64 5.72
C ALA A 161 -8.67 -4.78 4.55
N GLN A 162 -8.92 -3.50 4.80
CA GLN A 162 -9.34 -2.54 3.79
C GLN A 162 -8.24 -1.52 3.57
N LEU A 163 -7.98 -1.15 2.31
CA LEU A 163 -7.03 -0.08 2.03
C LEU A 163 -7.54 1.22 2.68
N ILE A 164 -6.67 1.93 3.40
CA ILE A 164 -7.06 3.19 4.03
C ILE A 164 -7.43 4.19 2.94
N ASN A 165 -8.55 4.87 3.14
CA ASN A 165 -8.97 6.00 2.34
C ASN A 165 -9.13 7.21 3.26
N THR A 166 -8.89 8.39 2.73
CA THR A 166 -8.89 9.64 3.50
C THR A 166 -9.95 10.60 2.97
N THR A 167 -10.36 11.56 3.79
CA THR A 167 -11.41 12.53 3.41
C THR A 167 -10.99 13.36 2.20
N GLN A 168 -9.75 13.83 2.21
CA GLN A 168 -9.13 14.49 1.07
C GLN A 168 -8.29 13.46 0.30
N SER A 169 -8.39 13.48 -1.04
CA SER A 169 -7.50 12.64 -1.85
C SER A 169 -6.05 13.12 -1.72
N PRO A 170 -5.05 12.20 -1.72
CA PRO A 170 -3.65 12.59 -1.64
C PRO A 170 -3.24 13.53 -2.77
N GLU A 171 -3.79 13.33 -3.98
CA GLU A 171 -3.59 14.23 -5.12
C GLU A 171 -4.01 15.66 -4.82
N ALA A 172 -5.21 15.85 -4.26
CA ALA A 172 -5.72 17.18 -3.92
C ALA A 172 -4.92 17.81 -2.79
N ALA A 173 -4.63 17.06 -1.73
CA ALA A 173 -3.85 17.55 -0.61
C ALA A 173 -2.44 17.99 -1.03
N MET A 174 -1.73 17.17 -1.81
CA MET A 174 -0.42 17.53 -2.36
C MET A 174 -0.49 18.80 -3.24
N ALA A 175 -1.57 18.99 -4.00
CA ALA A 175 -1.73 20.19 -4.82
C ALA A 175 -1.89 21.43 -3.94
N ASP A 176 -2.71 21.34 -2.89
CA ASP A 176 -2.92 22.42 -1.94
C ASP A 176 -1.61 22.79 -1.22
N TRP A 177 -0.84 21.80 -0.75
CA TRP A 177 0.44 22.03 -0.07
C TRP A 177 1.50 22.67 -0.98
N LEU A 178 1.54 22.28 -2.26
CA LEU A 178 2.44 22.90 -3.25
C LEU A 178 2.01 24.33 -3.61
N VAL A 179 0.70 24.60 -3.64
CA VAL A 179 0.17 25.95 -3.92
C VAL A 179 0.37 26.88 -2.73
N SER A 180 0.08 26.43 -1.50
CA SER A 180 0.31 27.22 -0.29
C SER A 180 1.80 27.39 0.00
N GLY A 181 2.61 26.37 -0.28
CA GLY A 181 3.99 26.27 0.20
C GLY A 181 4.09 25.86 1.68
N GLU A 182 2.95 25.55 2.30
CA GLU A 182 2.81 25.26 3.72
C GLU A 182 2.06 23.92 3.86
N PRO A 183 2.78 22.78 3.89
CA PRO A 183 2.19 21.51 4.30
C PRO A 183 1.78 21.55 5.79
N PRO A 184 0.77 20.76 6.22
CA PRO A 184 0.41 20.62 7.61
C PRO A 184 1.62 20.15 8.45
N ALA A 185 1.84 20.81 9.59
CA ALA A 185 2.82 20.31 10.55
C ALA A 185 2.43 18.88 11.00
N PRO A 186 3.41 17.98 11.18
CA PRO A 186 4.86 18.21 11.15
C PRO A 186 5.54 17.78 9.83
N PHE A 187 4.84 17.86 8.70
CA PHE A 187 5.42 17.54 7.40
C PHE A 187 6.12 18.76 6.80
N THR A 188 7.20 18.51 6.05
CA THR A 188 7.86 19.49 5.19
C THR A 188 7.96 18.94 3.77
N ILE A 189 7.94 19.83 2.78
CA ILE A 189 8.06 19.46 1.36
C ILE A 189 9.55 19.35 1.00
N ASP A 190 9.94 18.19 0.46
CA ASP A 190 11.29 17.95 -0.03
C ASP A 190 11.44 18.42 -1.50
N ARG A 191 12.52 17.99 -2.16
CA ARG A 191 12.98 18.52 -3.46
C ARG A 191 12.55 17.70 -4.69
N ASP A 192 11.67 16.73 -4.52
CA ASP A 192 11.23 15.80 -5.56
C ASP A 192 9.69 15.86 -5.72
N CYS A 193 9.22 16.09 -6.95
CA CYS A 193 7.79 16.11 -7.28
C CYS A 193 7.53 15.62 -8.71
N GLU A 194 6.39 14.96 -8.92
CA GLU A 194 5.91 14.55 -10.25
C GLU A 194 4.49 15.05 -10.48
N LEU A 195 4.31 15.91 -11.49
CA LEU A 195 3.00 16.43 -11.93
C LEU A 195 2.60 15.76 -13.24
N LYS A 196 1.33 15.37 -13.38
CA LYS A 196 0.77 14.81 -14.63
C LYS A 196 -0.51 15.55 -15.01
N ALA A 197 -0.73 15.77 -16.30
CA ALA A 197 -2.04 16.23 -16.75
C ALA A 197 -3.09 15.10 -16.64
N ALA A 198 -4.34 15.49 -16.43
CA ALA A 198 -5.49 14.57 -16.35
C ALA A 198 -5.98 14.10 -17.74
N ASP A 199 -5.47 14.68 -18.83
CA ASP A 199 -5.92 14.44 -20.20
C ASP A 199 -5.25 13.21 -20.87
N GLY A 200 -5.73 12.85 -22.06
CA GLY A 200 -5.38 11.60 -22.74
C GLY A 200 -3.90 11.46 -23.15
N GLU A 201 -3.19 12.57 -23.36
CA GLU A 201 -1.76 12.56 -23.73
C GLU A 201 -0.83 12.59 -22.50
N LYS A 202 -1.37 12.86 -21.30
CA LYS A 202 -0.68 12.82 -19.99
C LYS A 202 0.74 13.39 -19.99
N PRO A 203 1.00 14.63 -20.46
CA PRO A 203 2.30 15.27 -20.26
C PRO A 203 2.70 15.21 -18.79
N VAL A 204 3.93 14.77 -18.54
CA VAL A 204 4.51 14.58 -17.20
C VAL A 204 5.65 15.57 -17.00
N VAL A 205 5.60 16.30 -15.89
CA VAL A 205 6.71 17.16 -15.44
C VAL A 205 7.27 16.55 -14.16
N ARG A 206 8.59 16.36 -14.12
CA ARG A 206 9.27 15.82 -12.94
C ARG A 206 10.35 16.78 -12.48
N TYR A 207 10.24 17.19 -11.23
CA TYR A 207 11.27 17.91 -10.49
C TYR A 207 12.04 16.91 -9.64
N ALA A 208 13.36 16.96 -9.71
CA ALA A 208 14.24 16.12 -8.92
C ALA A 208 15.38 16.96 -8.36
N ARG A 209 15.58 16.90 -7.04
CA ARG A 209 16.56 17.73 -6.33
C ARG A 209 16.41 19.23 -6.63
N HIS A 210 15.18 19.72 -6.77
CA HIS A 210 14.87 21.13 -7.01
C HIS A 210 14.06 21.72 -5.85
N ALA A 211 14.28 22.98 -5.48
CA ALA A 211 13.39 23.68 -4.56
C ALA A 211 12.00 23.80 -5.20
N LEU A 212 10.94 23.52 -4.44
CA LEU A 212 9.56 23.43 -4.96
C LEU A 212 8.72 24.68 -4.64
N ASP A 213 9.34 25.74 -4.12
CA ASP A 213 8.78 27.07 -3.87
C ASP A 213 8.78 27.96 -5.13
N LEU A 214 8.68 27.34 -6.30
CA LEU A 214 8.75 27.98 -7.61
C LEU A 214 7.36 28.41 -8.10
N PRO A 215 7.20 29.64 -8.65
CA PRO A 215 5.96 30.07 -9.29
C PRO A 215 5.47 29.10 -10.38
N GLU A 216 6.38 28.48 -11.13
CA GLU A 216 6.10 27.57 -12.24
C GLU A 216 5.32 26.31 -11.80
N ILE A 217 5.52 25.84 -10.57
CA ILE A 217 4.78 24.70 -10.02
C ILE A 217 3.32 25.08 -9.83
N ARG A 218 3.05 26.28 -9.32
CA ARG A 218 1.69 26.82 -9.17
C ARG A 218 1.02 27.01 -10.53
N GLU A 219 1.76 27.50 -11.52
CA GLU A 219 1.27 27.63 -12.90
C GLU A 219 0.92 26.27 -13.52
N HIS A 220 1.75 25.25 -13.31
CA HIS A 220 1.44 23.90 -13.78
C HIS A 220 0.17 23.32 -13.15
N ILE A 221 -0.04 23.54 -11.85
CA ILE A 221 -1.24 23.10 -11.14
C ILE A 221 -2.47 23.88 -11.63
N ALA A 222 -2.35 25.20 -11.82
CA ALA A 222 -3.40 26.04 -12.38
C ALA A 222 -3.76 25.66 -13.82
N ALA A 223 -2.79 25.20 -14.61
CA ALA A 223 -2.98 24.67 -15.95
C ALA A 223 -3.58 23.25 -15.98
N GLY A 224 -3.99 22.69 -14.83
CA GLY A 224 -4.68 21.41 -14.75
C GLY A 224 -3.78 20.18 -14.59
N LYS A 225 -2.47 20.35 -14.37
CA LYS A 225 -1.63 19.23 -13.92
C LYS A 225 -1.90 18.94 -12.44
N ARG A 226 -1.75 17.68 -12.07
CA ARG A 226 -2.00 17.16 -10.73
C ARG A 226 -0.77 16.43 -10.19
N PRO A 227 -0.42 16.62 -8.92
CA PRO A 227 0.72 15.93 -8.32
C PRO A 227 0.38 14.46 -8.13
N THR A 228 1.21 13.61 -8.73
CA THR A 228 1.09 12.16 -8.62
C THR A 228 2.12 11.59 -7.64
N ARG A 229 3.18 12.36 -7.34
CA ARG A 229 4.19 12.08 -6.32
C ARG A 229 4.72 13.36 -5.69
N LEU A 230 4.91 13.36 -4.38
CA LEU A 230 5.55 14.44 -3.63
C LEU A 230 6.47 13.82 -2.58
N ALA A 231 7.72 14.25 -2.54
CA ALA A 231 8.62 13.90 -1.46
C ALA A 231 8.37 14.80 -0.25
N LEU A 232 8.32 14.18 0.93
CA LEU A 232 8.01 14.80 2.20
C LEU A 232 8.98 14.28 3.26
N THR A 233 9.26 15.13 4.24
CA THR A 233 9.92 14.74 5.47
C THR A 233 8.97 14.94 6.64
N TRP A 234 8.96 14.00 7.59
CA TRP A 234 8.21 14.06 8.82
C TRP A 234 9.15 14.26 10.01
N ASN A 235 8.94 15.35 10.77
CA ASN A 235 9.71 15.71 11.98
C ASN A 235 11.24 15.72 11.80
N ASP A 236 11.76 15.89 10.59
CA ASP A 236 13.20 15.72 10.27
C ASP A 236 13.76 14.33 10.62
N ARG A 237 12.89 13.31 10.70
CA ARG A 237 13.25 11.92 11.09
C ARG A 237 12.96 10.90 10.01
N VAL A 238 11.90 11.07 9.23
CA VAL A 238 11.54 10.11 8.17
C VAL A 238 11.25 10.86 6.88
N SER A 239 12.03 10.59 5.83
CA SER A 239 11.76 11.05 4.47
C SER A 239 11.08 9.95 3.66
N PHE A 240 10.09 10.33 2.86
CA PHE A 240 9.35 9.42 1.99
C PHE A 240 8.75 10.16 0.80
N THR A 241 8.27 9.41 -0.20
CA THR A 241 7.50 9.92 -1.33
C THR A 241 6.06 9.46 -1.19
N LEU A 242 5.14 10.40 -0.96
CA LEU A 242 3.71 10.16 -1.04
C LEU A 242 3.27 10.05 -2.49
N THR A 243 2.39 9.10 -2.81
CA THR A 243 1.76 8.99 -4.14
C THR A 243 0.27 9.32 -4.09
N GLU A 244 -0.31 9.62 -5.25
CA GLU A 244 -1.76 9.85 -5.43
C GLU A 244 -2.65 8.73 -4.87
N SER A 245 -2.17 7.47 -4.91
CA SER A 245 -2.87 6.30 -4.38
C SER A 245 -2.53 5.98 -2.90
N LEU A 246 -2.10 6.96 -2.12
CA LEU A 246 -1.71 6.82 -0.70
C LEU A 246 -0.64 5.74 -0.43
N GLN A 247 0.28 5.51 -1.38
CA GLN A 247 1.45 4.67 -1.15
C GLN A 247 2.61 5.54 -0.67
N LEU A 248 3.34 5.06 0.32
CA LEU A 248 4.57 5.70 0.79
C LEU A 248 5.74 4.96 0.16
N LYS A 249 6.61 5.66 -0.56
CA LYS A 249 7.74 5.06 -1.28
C LYS A 249 9.05 5.66 -0.84
N LYS A 250 10.15 4.93 -1.06
CA LYS A 250 11.50 5.38 -0.74
C LYS A 250 11.63 5.86 0.71
N ILE A 251 11.02 5.14 1.65
CA ILE A 251 11.13 5.47 3.06
C ILE A 251 12.60 5.38 3.47
N ALA A 252 13.08 6.45 4.07
CA ALA A 252 14.40 6.58 4.64
C ALA A 252 14.28 7.24 6.01
N PHE A 253 14.90 6.62 7.00
CA PHE A 253 15.09 7.25 8.30
C PHE A 253 16.33 8.14 8.22
N LEU A 254 16.20 9.37 8.68
CA LEU A 254 17.25 10.38 8.64
C LEU A 254 18.24 10.20 9.80
N ASP A 255 19.36 10.92 9.72
CA ASP A 255 20.44 10.85 10.69
C ASP A 255 19.92 11.14 12.12
N GLY A 256 20.50 10.47 13.12
CA GLY A 256 20.04 10.56 14.51
C GLY A 256 18.98 9.54 14.93
N VAL A 257 18.18 8.98 14.00
CA VAL A 257 17.10 8.03 14.37
C VAL A 257 17.63 6.72 14.94
N PHE A 258 18.75 6.23 14.41
CA PHE A 258 19.41 5.01 14.87
C PHE A 258 20.68 5.27 15.70
N GLU A 259 20.97 6.54 16.05
CA GLU A 259 22.19 6.86 16.79
C GLU A 259 22.18 6.27 18.21
N GLY A 260 23.32 5.72 18.62
CA GLY A 260 23.54 5.18 19.98
C GLY A 260 23.18 3.71 20.19
N ARG A 261 22.76 2.96 19.16
CA ARG A 261 22.41 1.53 19.28
C ARG A 261 22.93 0.70 18.13
N VAL A 262 24.22 0.35 18.17
CA VAL A 262 24.78 -0.75 17.38
C VAL A 262 24.70 -2.00 18.24
N ALA A 263 23.59 -2.72 18.14
CA ALA A 263 23.53 -4.10 18.59
C ALA A 263 23.68 -4.99 17.36
N ASP A 264 24.73 -5.82 17.33
CA ASP A 264 24.87 -6.89 16.35
C ASP A 264 23.94 -8.05 16.72
N GLY A 265 23.40 -8.77 15.73
CA GLY A 265 22.55 -9.95 15.95
C GLY A 265 21.11 -9.63 16.35
N ASP A 266 20.52 -10.47 17.21
CA ASP A 266 19.08 -10.46 17.54
C ASP A 266 18.63 -9.18 18.25
N GLU A 267 19.46 -8.66 19.16
CA GLU A 267 19.20 -7.39 19.86
C GLU A 267 19.13 -6.21 18.86
N GLY A 268 19.86 -6.31 17.75
CA GLY A 268 19.81 -5.35 16.65
C GLY A 268 18.48 -5.39 15.91
N PHE A 269 17.88 -6.57 15.71
CA PHE A 269 16.58 -6.68 15.06
C PHE A 269 15.48 -6.05 15.91
N ASP A 270 15.43 -6.37 17.20
CA ASP A 270 14.40 -5.86 18.14
C ASP A 270 14.47 -4.35 18.26
N ALA A 271 15.66 -3.81 18.48
CA ALA A 271 15.88 -2.38 18.55
C ALA A 271 15.46 -1.68 17.26
N ASN A 272 15.86 -2.21 16.09
CA ASN A 272 15.50 -1.62 14.81
C ASN A 272 14.00 -1.71 14.52
N ALA A 273 13.35 -2.80 14.92
CA ALA A 273 11.92 -3.00 14.79
C ALA A 273 11.14 -2.01 15.66
N ALA A 274 11.50 -1.90 16.94
CA ALA A 274 10.90 -0.97 17.89
C ALA A 274 11.04 0.49 17.41
N ILE A 275 12.23 0.90 16.96
CA ILE A 275 12.46 2.24 16.41
C ILE A 275 11.64 2.44 15.14
N ALA A 276 11.77 1.55 14.15
CA ALA A 276 11.11 1.75 12.86
C ALA A 276 9.57 1.82 13.01
N THR A 277 8.98 0.95 13.82
CA THR A 277 7.53 0.96 14.05
C THR A 277 7.09 2.12 14.95
N GLY A 278 7.91 2.52 15.93
CA GLY A 278 7.67 3.67 16.79
C GLY A 278 7.70 5.02 16.06
N GLU A 279 8.45 5.13 14.97
CA GLU A 279 8.44 6.32 14.10
C GLU A 279 7.34 6.24 13.02
N LEU A 280 7.19 5.08 12.38
CA LEU A 280 6.25 4.95 11.25
C LEU A 280 4.78 4.98 11.70
N ALA A 281 4.44 4.44 12.88
CA ALA A 281 3.06 4.44 13.38
C ALA A 281 2.49 5.86 13.57
N PRO A 282 3.15 6.76 14.34
CA PRO A 282 2.67 8.13 14.51
C PRO A 282 2.71 8.90 13.18
N MET A 283 3.77 8.73 12.37
CA MET A 283 3.85 9.36 11.04
C MET A 283 2.65 8.97 10.15
N ILE A 284 2.26 7.69 10.12
CA ILE A 284 1.08 7.23 9.36
C ILE A 284 -0.20 7.87 9.90
N GLY A 285 -0.37 7.92 11.23
CA GLY A 285 -1.53 8.55 11.85
C GLY A 285 -1.66 10.03 11.51
N GLU A 286 -0.59 10.79 11.71
CA GLU A 286 -0.55 12.22 11.41
C GLU A 286 -0.68 12.50 9.90
N LEU A 287 -0.20 11.62 9.03
CA LEU A 287 -0.42 11.73 7.59
C LEU A 287 -1.90 11.55 7.24
N ILE A 288 -2.57 10.57 7.85
CA ILE A 288 -4.02 10.37 7.67
C ILE A 288 -4.78 11.61 8.14
N ASP A 289 -4.41 12.18 9.28
CA ASP A 289 -5.03 13.41 9.81
C ASP A 289 -4.78 14.61 8.89
N ALA A 290 -3.55 14.77 8.38
CA ALA A 290 -3.20 15.81 7.40
C ALA A 290 -3.98 15.68 6.08
N LEU A 291 -4.46 14.48 5.75
CA LEU A 291 -5.34 14.20 4.61
C LEU A 291 -6.84 14.29 4.97
N GLY A 292 -7.17 14.91 6.11
CA GLY A 292 -8.55 15.12 6.56
C GLY A 292 -9.18 13.93 7.29
N GLY A 293 -8.36 13.00 7.80
CA GLY A 293 -8.80 11.83 8.55
C GLY A 293 -9.24 10.66 7.65
N GLU A 294 -9.42 9.50 8.26
CA GLU A 294 -9.83 8.27 7.58
C GLU A 294 -11.34 8.27 7.25
N GLN A 295 -11.67 7.90 6.01
CA GLN A 295 -13.04 7.61 5.60
C GLN A 295 -13.38 6.16 5.94
N VAL A 296 -14.32 5.97 6.86
CA VAL A 296 -14.85 4.65 7.20
C VAL A 296 -16.00 4.32 6.26
N PHE A 297 -15.74 3.48 5.24
CA PHE A 297 -16.80 2.97 4.38
C PHE A 297 -17.70 2.00 5.17
N GLY A 298 -18.98 2.34 5.30
CA GLY A 298 -19.98 1.51 5.99
C GLY A 298 -20.33 1.95 7.42
N ALA A 299 -19.74 3.03 7.94
CA ALA A 299 -20.40 3.78 9.00
C ALA A 299 -21.57 4.53 8.35
N ALA A 300 -22.80 4.18 8.72
CA ALA A 300 -23.96 4.99 8.38
C ALA A 300 -23.61 6.46 8.67
N ALA A 301 -23.87 7.34 7.70
CA ALA A 301 -23.72 8.77 7.89
C ALA A 301 -24.57 9.19 9.09
N ALA A 302 -23.95 9.21 10.27
CA ALA A 302 -24.40 10.02 11.38
C ALA A 302 -23.98 11.44 11.03
N THR A 303 -24.67 12.01 10.04
CA THR A 303 -24.78 13.45 9.95
C THR A 303 -25.46 13.89 11.23
N ASP A 304 -24.67 14.41 12.16
CA ASP A 304 -25.13 15.43 13.11
C ASP A 304 -25.64 16.62 12.29
N VAL A 305 -26.89 16.49 11.83
CA VAL A 305 -27.70 17.66 11.53
C VAL A 305 -28.14 18.14 12.90
N THR A 306 -27.34 19.01 13.52
CA THR A 306 -27.86 19.99 14.47
C THR A 306 -28.83 20.87 13.69
N ALA A 307 -30.05 20.36 13.51
CA ALA A 307 -31.21 21.09 13.05
C ALA A 307 -31.52 22.08 14.17
N LYS A 308 -30.95 23.28 14.01
CA LYS A 308 -31.39 24.52 14.63
C LYS A 308 -32.92 24.52 14.61
N SER A 309 -33.52 24.26 15.76
CA SER A 309 -34.97 24.32 15.94
C SER A 309 -35.40 25.75 15.69
N ALA A 310 -35.90 26.00 14.48
CA ALA A 310 -36.67 27.20 14.19
C ALA A 310 -38.02 27.02 14.89
N GLU A 311 -38.13 27.65 16.05
CA GLU A 311 -39.36 27.83 16.80
C GLU A 311 -40.36 28.59 15.92
N ALA A 312 -41.37 27.88 15.42
CA ALA A 312 -42.52 28.47 14.77
C ALA A 312 -43.46 29.05 15.86
N PRO A 313 -43.98 30.27 15.69
CA PRO A 313 -44.83 30.89 16.69
C PRO A 313 -46.19 30.17 16.72
N ALA A 314 -46.57 29.72 17.91
CA ALA A 314 -47.89 29.18 18.20
C ALA A 314 -48.95 30.29 18.08
N THR A 315 -49.94 30.06 17.22
CA THR A 315 -51.17 30.86 17.11
C THR A 315 -52.01 30.67 18.38
N PRO A 316 -52.39 31.74 19.11
CA PRO A 316 -53.35 31.60 20.19
C PRO A 316 -54.77 31.58 19.64
N THR A 317 -55.49 30.49 19.88
CA THR A 317 -56.96 30.43 19.86
C THR A 317 -57.49 31.29 21.01
N GLY A 318 -57.97 32.48 20.68
CA GLY A 318 -58.73 33.36 21.57
C GLY A 318 -59.94 33.90 20.82
N SER A 319 -61.12 33.38 21.17
CA SER A 319 -62.41 33.93 20.78
C SER A 319 -62.65 35.22 21.54
N GLU A 320 -62.56 36.36 20.86
CA GLU A 320 -62.98 37.64 21.39
C GLU A 320 -63.80 38.37 20.33
N VAL A 321 -65.09 38.53 20.62
CA VAL A 321 -66.06 39.24 19.78
C VAL A 321 -65.78 40.75 19.93
N PRO A 322 -65.54 41.49 18.84
CA PRO A 322 -65.24 42.92 18.93
C PRO A 322 -66.50 43.75 19.25
N PRO A 323 -66.41 44.76 20.14
CA PRO A 323 -67.56 45.55 20.57
C PRO A 323 -67.76 46.75 19.64
N TRP A 324 -68.43 46.56 18.50
CA TRP A 324 -68.91 47.71 17.70
C TRP A 324 -70.09 47.43 16.75
N GLU A 325 -70.91 46.39 16.95
CA GLU A 325 -72.28 46.49 16.42
C GLU A 325 -73.05 47.56 17.22
N ALA A 326 -72.98 48.79 16.73
CA ALA A 326 -74.02 49.81 16.87
C ALA A 326 -73.71 50.98 15.92
N THR A 327 -74.36 51.04 14.76
CA THR A 327 -75.39 52.05 14.46
C THR A 327 -75.80 52.06 12.97
N ALA A 328 -77.13 52.12 12.78
CA ALA A 328 -77.92 52.42 11.58
C ALA A 328 -78.04 51.33 10.50
#